data_AF-A0A832U519-F1
#
_entry.id   AF-A0A832U519-F1
#
_cell.length_a   1.000
_cell.length_b   1.000
_cell.length_c   1.000
_cell.angle_alpha   90.00
_cell.angle_beta   90.00
_cell.angle_gamma   90.00
#
_symmetry.space_group_name_H-M   'P 1'
#
loop_
_entity.id
_entity.type
_entity.pdbx_description
1 polymer ?
#
loop_
_entity_poly.entity_id
_entity_poly.type
_entity_poly.pdbx_seq_one_letter_code
_entity_poly.pdbx_strand_id
1 'polypeptide(L)' 'MRRVALKIAYIGSKFHGYQRQPDYRTVEGELLKAFFEAGVIEDTWKAHYSVAGR' A
#
# COMPACT_ATOMS: atom_id res chain seq x y z
N MET A 1 13.00 12.50 6.90
CA MET A 1 12.70 11.51 5.83
C MET A 1 12.43 12.23 4.52
N ARG A 2 12.80 11.65 3.37
CA ARG A 2 12.48 12.20 2.03
C ARG A 2 11.14 11.65 1.55
N ARG A 3 10.37 12.47 0.82
CA ARG A 3 9.17 12.01 0.09
C ARG A 3 9.60 11.24 -1.15
N VAL A 4 8.95 10.12 -1.41
CA VAL A 4 9.19 9.27 -2.57
C VAL A 4 7.87 8.99 -3.28
N ALA A 5 7.93 8.83 -4.61
CA ALA A 5 6.82 8.33 -5.41
C ALA A 5 7.22 6.96 -5.95
N LEU A 6 6.34 5.97 -5.79
CA LEU A 6 6.56 4.60 -6.25
C LEU A 6 5.64 4.30 -7.43
N LYS A 7 6.20 3.73 -8.50
CA LYS A 7 5.43 3.17 -9.61
C LYS A 7 5.40 1.65 -9.44
N ILE A 8 4.21 1.09 -9.25
CA ILE A 8 4.02 -0.32 -8.90
C ILE A 8 3.16 -0.98 -9.97
N ALA A 9 3.57 -2.17 -10.41
CA ALA A 9 2.80 -3.05 -11.27
C ALA A 9 2.47 -4.33 -10.50
N TYR A 10 1.30 -4.91 -10.77
CA TYR A 10 0.85 -6.14 -10.13
C TYR A 10 -0.09 -6.91 -11.06
N ILE A 11 -0.16 -8.23 -10.86
CA ILE A 11 -1.16 -9.08 -11.50
C ILE A 11 -2.39 -9.11 -10.60
N GLY A 12 -3.50 -8.52 -11.07
CA GLY A 12 -4.71 -8.32 -10.26
C GLY A 12 -5.53 -9.59 -9.96
N SER A 13 -5.22 -10.74 -10.55
CA SER A 13 -6.10 -11.92 -10.53
C SER A 13 -6.36 -12.53 -9.14
N LYS A 14 -5.53 -12.22 -8.14
CA LYS A 14 -5.67 -12.70 -6.75
C LYS A 14 -5.98 -11.58 -5.75
N PHE A 15 -6.42 -10.42 -6.22
CA PHE A 15 -6.69 -9.24 -5.42
C PHE A 15 -8.08 -8.69 -5.70
N HIS A 16 -8.70 -8.13 -4.68
CA HIS A 16 -10.01 -7.48 -4.78
C HIS A 16 -9.84 -5.98 -5.09
N GLY A 17 -9.04 -5.68 -6.11
CA GLY A 17 -8.66 -4.30 -6.44
C GLY A 17 -7.48 -3.78 -5.62
N TYR A 18 -7.23 -2.47 -5.74
CA TYR A 18 -6.10 -1.82 -5.10
C TYR A 18 -6.43 -1.39 -3.67
N GLN A 19 -7.50 -0.62 -3.48
CA GLN A 19 -7.84 -0.02 -2.19
C GLN A 19 -8.21 -1.08 -1.12
N ARG A 20 -7.74 -0.86 0.13
CA ARG A 20 -8.08 -1.68 1.30
C ARG A 20 -9.59 -1.82 1.50
N GLN A 21 -10.00 -3.04 1.78
CA GLN A 21 -11.37 -3.43 2.12
C GLN A 21 -11.33 -4.42 3.29
N PRO A 22 -12.34 -4.42 4.19
CA PRO A 22 -12.46 -5.44 5.22
C PRO A 22 -12.48 -6.84 4.61
N ASP A 23 -11.80 -7.78 5.25
CA ASP A 23 -11.79 -9.22 4.92
C ASP A 23 -11.26 -9.63 3.54
N TYR A 24 -10.86 -8.67 2.71
CA TYR A 24 -10.35 -8.93 1.37
C TYR A 24 -8.87 -8.61 1.24
N ARG A 25 -8.17 -9.51 0.56
CA ARG A 25 -6.80 -9.26 0.13
C ARG A 25 -6.78 -8.25 -1.02
N THR A 26 -6.08 -7.15 -0.82
CA THR A 26 -5.98 -5.99 -1.73
C THR A 26 -4.52 -5.60 -1.91
N VAL A 27 -4.20 -4.90 -2.99
CA VAL A 27 -2.81 -4.51 -3.27
C VAL A 27 -2.28 -3.52 -2.25
N GLU A 28 -3.08 -2.51 -1.88
CA GLU A 28 -2.71 -1.53 -0.84
C GLU A 28 -2.45 -2.23 0.50
N GLY A 29 -3.26 -3.24 0.87
CA GLY A 29 -3.07 -4.00 2.10
C GLY A 29 -1.72 -4.71 2.17
N GLU A 30 -1.31 -5.41 1.09
CA GLU A 30 -0.02 -6.08 1.04
C GLU A 30 1.17 -5.11 1.02
N LEU A 31 1.03 -3.98 0.30
CA LEU A 31 2.07 -2.95 0.26
C LEU A 31 2.29 -2.33 1.63
N LEU A 32 1.22 -1.95 2.32
CA LEU A 32 1.32 -1.39 3.66
C LEU A 32 1.92 -2.40 4.64
N LYS A 33 1.49 -3.67 4.59
CA LYS A 33 2.10 -4.74 5.39
C LYS A 33 3.61 -4.83 5.16
N ALA A 34 4.05 -4.87 3.89
CA ALA A 34 5.47 -4.92 3.56
C ALA A 34 6.24 -3.66 4.03
N PHE A 35 5.64 -2.48 3.94
CA PHE A 35 6.26 -1.24 4.43
C PHE A 35 6.42 -1.22 5.95
N PHE A 36 5.44 -1.73 6.71
CA PHE A 36 5.55 -1.88 8.15
C PHE A 36 6.62 -2.91 8.52
N GLU A 37 6.61 -4.09 7.90
CA GLU A 37 7.59 -5.16 8.15
C GLU A 37 9.02 -4.73 7.81
N ALA A 38 9.20 -3.91 6.78
CA ALA A 38 10.49 -3.34 6.39
C ALA A 38 10.91 -2.09 7.20
N GLY A 39 10.07 -1.59 8.12
CA GLY A 39 10.34 -0.37 8.88
C GLY A 39 10.39 0.91 8.02
N VAL A 40 9.77 0.90 6.84
CA VAL A 40 9.70 2.05 5.92
C VAL A 40 8.72 3.10 6.45
N ILE A 41 7.63 2.65 7.06
CA ILE A 41 6.64 3.50 7.73
C ILE A 41 6.24 2.87 9.07
N GLU A 42 5.92 3.71 10.05
CA GLU A 42 5.32 3.29 11.33
C GLU A 42 3.81 3.51 11.35
N ASP A 43 3.33 4.48 10.57
CA ASP A 43 1.92 4.84 10.45
C ASP A 43 1.66 5.53 9.11
N THR A 44 0.50 5.27 8.52
CA THR A 44 0.11 5.82 7.22
C THR A 44 -0.14 7.33 7.26
N TRP A 45 -0.64 7.86 8.38
CA TRP A 45 -0.92 9.29 8.52
C TRP A 45 0.36 10.11 8.66
N LYS A 46 1.25 9.71 9.58
CA LYS A 46 2.58 10.33 9.75
C LYS A 46 3.45 10.23 8.50
N ALA A 47 3.31 9.14 7.74
CA ALA A 47 4.03 8.95 6.48
C ALA A 47 3.48 9.78 5.31
N HIS A 48 2.34 10.47 5.48
CA HIS A 48 1.61 11.14 4.40
C HIS A 48 1.38 10.21 3.19
N TYR A 49 0.99 8.97 3.49
CA TYR A 49 0.72 7.96 2.47
C TYR A 49 -0.40 8.44 1.53
N SER A 50 -0.15 8.34 0.22
CA SER A 50 -1.10 8.76 -0.81
C SER A 50 -1.00 7.87 -2.04
N VAL A 51 -2.09 7.78 -2.78
CA VAL A 51 -2.26 6.87 -3.91
C VAL A 51 -2.92 7.62 -5.07
N ALA A 52 -2.52 7.31 -6.29
CA ALA A 52 -3.02 7.99 -7.50
C ALA A 52 -4.34 7.39 -8.02
N GLY A 53 -4.68 6.15 -7.65
CA GLY A 53 -5.89 5.43 -8.06
C GLY A 53 -6.35 4.44 -6.98
N ARG A 54 -7.63 4.03 -7.05
CA ARG A 54 -8.29 3.15 -6.07
C ARG A 54 -8.86 1.92 -6.75
#